data_AF-A0A949J1N2-F1
#
_entry.id   AF-A0A949J1N2-F1
#
_cell.length_a   1.000
_cell.length_b   1.000
_cell.length_c   1.000
_cell.angle_alpha   90.00
_cell.angle_beta   90.00
_cell.angle_gamma   90.00
#
_symmetry.space_group_name_H-M   'P 1'
#
loop_
_entity.id
_entity.type
_entity.pdbx_description
1 polymer ?
#
loop_
_entity_poly.entity_id
_entity_poly.type
_entity_poly.pdbx_seq_one_letter_code
_entity_poly.pdbx_strand_id
1 'polypeptide(L)'
;MNQYLPILGLLILGAVFASGSFVASALLAPRKRPTDAKVAPYECGIVPEVEPPQRFPVRFYLVAMIFVIFDIEVVFMYPFAVVFRQLGGFGLIEVLVFSLTVFGALLFLVREGALSWGPRQHLTVGVPQRTSSSTIARISAEPEQAA
;
A
#
# COMPACT_ATOMS: atom_id res chain seq x y z
N MET A 1 -35.14 -14.53 -11.77
CA MET A 1 -34.65 -13.34 -12.50
C MET A 1 -35.17 -12.02 -11.94
N ASN A 2 -36.46 -11.87 -11.60
CA ASN A 2 -36.99 -10.62 -11.01
C ASN A 2 -36.32 -10.17 -9.71
N GLN A 3 -35.70 -11.08 -8.94
CA GLN A 3 -34.99 -10.73 -7.71
C GLN A 3 -33.65 -9.99 -7.94
N TYR A 4 -33.08 -10.06 -9.14
CA TYR A 4 -31.84 -9.35 -9.48
C TYR A 4 -32.11 -7.94 -10.04
N LEU A 5 -33.34 -7.66 -10.49
CA LEU A 5 -33.73 -6.35 -11.01
C LEU A 5 -33.53 -5.22 -9.99
N PRO A 6 -33.90 -5.37 -8.69
CA PRO A 6 -33.63 -4.34 -7.69
C PRO A 6 -32.13 -4.09 -7.47
N ILE A 7 -31.31 -5.13 -7.53
CA ILE A 7 -29.84 -5.02 -7.36
C ILE A 7 -29.24 -4.22 -8.52
N LEU A 8 -29.61 -4.58 -9.75
CA LEU A 8 -29.18 -3.86 -10.95
C LEU A 8 -29.68 -2.41 -10.92
N GLY A 9 -30.93 -2.19 -10.52
CA GLY A 9 -31.52 -0.87 -10.37
C GLY A 9 -30.77 0.00 -9.36
N LEU A 10 -30.39 -0.55 -8.21
CA LEU A 10 -29.58 0.14 -7.20
C LEU A 10 -28.19 0.51 -7.73
N LEU A 11 -27.55 -0.40 -8.46
CA LEU A 11 -26.22 -0.18 -9.05
C LEU A 11 -26.28 0.95 -10.09
N ILE A 12 -27.28 0.92 -10.97
CA ILE A 12 -27.52 1.99 -11.96
C ILE A 12 -27.82 3.32 -11.26
N LEU A 13 -28.70 3.32 -10.25
CA LEU A 13 -29.04 4.52 -9.50
C LEU A 13 -27.82 5.12 -8.80
N GLY A 14 -26.99 4.28 -8.17
CA GLY A 14 -25.75 4.70 -7.53
C GLY A 14 -24.75 5.29 -8.52
N ALA A 15 -24.59 4.65 -9.69
CA ALA A 15 -23.75 5.17 -10.77
C ALA A 15 -24.27 6.52 -11.30
N VAL A 16 -25.58 6.62 -11.57
CA VAL A 16 -26.24 7.86 -12.02
C VAL A 16 -26.08 8.96 -10.98
N PHE A 17 -26.25 8.65 -9.70
CA PHE A 17 -26.09 9.62 -8.62
C PHE A 17 -24.63 10.10 -8.50
N ALA A 18 -23.65 9.19 -8.57
CA ALA A 18 -22.23 9.55 -8.53
C ALA A 18 -21.83 10.40 -9.74
N SER A 19 -22.19 9.98 -10.95
CA SER A 19 -21.93 10.73 -12.18
C SER A 19 -22.67 12.08 -12.19
N GLY A 20 -23.94 12.09 -11.80
CA GLY A 20 -24.75 13.30 -11.70
C GLY A 20 -24.18 14.29 -10.68
N SER A 21 -23.71 13.81 -9.53
CA SER A 21 -23.04 14.64 -8.53
C SER A 21 -21.73 15.22 -9.05
N PHE A 22 -20.94 14.44 -9.81
CA PHE A 22 -19.71 14.94 -10.43
C PHE A 22 -20.00 16.01 -11.50
N VAL A 23 -21.00 15.80 -12.34
CA VAL A 23 -21.44 16.78 -13.36
C VAL A 23 -22.00 18.03 -12.70
N ALA A 24 -22.86 17.89 -11.69
CA ALA A 24 -23.39 19.02 -10.94
C ALA A 24 -22.25 19.81 -10.27
N SER A 25 -21.32 19.13 -9.61
CA SER A 25 -20.11 19.76 -9.04
C SER A 25 -19.32 20.53 -10.10
N ALA A 26 -19.10 19.95 -11.28
CA ALA A 26 -18.38 20.61 -12.38
C ALA A 26 -19.13 21.81 -12.99
N LEU A 27 -20.47 21.82 -12.97
CA LEU A 27 -21.31 22.92 -13.47
C LEU A 27 -21.49 24.04 -12.45
N LEU A 28 -21.69 23.70 -11.18
CA LEU A 28 -21.86 24.67 -10.09
C LEU A 28 -20.53 25.23 -9.57
N ALA A 29 -19.40 24.55 -9.80
CA ALA A 29 -18.11 25.04 -9.39
C ALA A 29 -17.79 26.38 -10.07
N PRO A 30 -17.34 27.40 -9.32
CA PRO A 30 -16.85 28.65 -9.90
C PRO A 30 -15.59 28.35 -10.70
N ARG A 31 -15.75 28.19 -12.02
CA ARG A 31 -14.71 27.82 -12.98
C ARG A 31 -13.75 28.99 -13.19
N LYS A 32 -13.00 29.37 -12.15
CA LYS A 32 -11.88 30.28 -12.29
C LYS A 32 -10.76 29.55 -13.02
N ARG A 33 -10.11 30.24 -13.97
CA ARG A 33 -9.03 29.71 -14.81
C ARG A 33 -8.05 28.89 -13.94
N PRO A 34 -7.70 27.66 -14.34
CA PRO A 34 -6.63 26.93 -13.67
C PRO A 34 -5.37 27.80 -13.76
N THR A 35 -4.81 28.13 -12.60
CA THR A 35 -3.53 28.83 -12.48
C THR A 35 -2.49 27.76 -12.18
N ASP A 36 -1.26 27.90 -12.68
CA ASP A 36 -0.20 26.92 -12.47
C ASP A 36 -0.01 26.56 -10.99
N ALA A 37 -0.09 27.56 -10.10
CA ALA A 37 -0.01 27.37 -8.66
C ALA A 37 -1.17 26.53 -8.05
N LYS A 38 -2.34 26.46 -8.70
CA LYS A 38 -3.51 25.68 -8.21
C LYS A 38 -3.47 24.22 -8.65
N VAL A 39 -2.79 23.94 -9.75
CA VAL A 39 -2.67 22.58 -10.32
C VAL A 39 -1.34 21.92 -9.95
N ALA A 40 -0.39 22.69 -9.42
CA ALA A 40 0.89 22.20 -8.93
C ALA A 40 0.69 21.16 -7.80
N PRO A 41 1.50 20.10 -7.76
CA PRO A 41 1.56 19.18 -6.62
C PRO A 41 1.80 19.91 -5.31
N TYR A 42 1.19 19.41 -4.23
CA TYR A 42 1.33 20.01 -2.91
C TYR A 42 2.71 19.72 -2.32
N GLU A 43 3.58 20.74 -2.27
CA GLU A 43 4.83 20.76 -1.49
C GLU A 43 5.09 22.15 -0.89
N CYS A 44 4.06 22.81 -0.34
CA CYS A 44 4.19 24.15 0.27
C CYS A 44 4.82 25.21 -0.67
N GLY A 45 4.65 25.08 -1.99
CA GLY A 45 5.21 26.01 -2.99
C GLY A 45 6.61 25.66 -3.48
N ILE A 46 7.19 24.54 -3.02
CA ILE A 46 8.41 23.98 -3.60
C ILE A 46 8.04 23.26 -4.89
N VAL A 47 8.76 23.55 -5.97
CA VAL A 47 8.62 22.80 -7.23
C VAL A 47 9.40 21.51 -7.05
N PRO A 48 8.78 20.33 -7.19
CA PRO A 48 9.49 19.07 -7.05
C PRO A 48 10.56 18.96 -8.14
N GLU A 49 11.82 19.06 -7.73
CA GLU A 49 12.99 18.94 -8.64
C GLU A 49 13.34 17.49 -8.97
N VAL A 50 12.79 16.54 -8.21
CA VAL A 50 13.12 15.11 -8.31
C VAL A 50 11.89 14.33 -8.76
N GLU A 51 12.06 13.56 -9.83
CA GLU A 51 11.05 12.60 -10.25
C GLU A 51 10.70 11.64 -9.09
N PRO A 52 9.41 11.31 -8.88
CA PRO A 52 9.03 10.29 -7.92
C PRO A 52 9.82 8.99 -8.19
N PRO A 53 10.19 8.24 -7.13
CA PRO A 53 10.91 6.99 -7.30
C PRO A 53 10.13 6.05 -8.21
N GLN A 54 10.77 5.61 -9.29
CA GLN A 54 10.18 4.72 -10.31
C GLN A 54 9.75 3.36 -9.75
N ARG A 55 10.25 2.98 -8.57
CA ARG A 55 9.98 1.69 -7.93
C ARG A 55 9.45 1.90 -6.51
N PHE A 56 8.19 1.54 -6.32
CA PHE A 56 7.59 1.47 -4.99
C PHE A 56 8.04 0.20 -4.27
N PRO A 57 8.05 0.19 -2.92
CA PRO A 57 8.42 -0.98 -2.13
C PRO A 57 7.55 -2.22 -2.45
N VAL A 58 8.20 -3.38 -2.69
CA VAL A 58 7.54 -4.67 -3.03
C VAL A 58 6.64 -5.20 -1.90
N ARG A 59 6.77 -4.69 -0.69
CA ARG A 59 5.91 -5.06 0.47
C ARG A 59 4.41 -4.95 0.19
N PHE A 60 3.96 -4.01 -0.65
CA PHE A 60 2.54 -3.93 -1.04
C PHE A 60 2.10 -5.14 -1.87
N TYR A 61 2.99 -5.67 -2.71
CA TYR A 61 2.74 -6.89 -3.47
C TYR A 61 2.63 -8.11 -2.53
N LEU A 62 3.48 -8.22 -1.50
CA LEU A 62 3.39 -9.32 -0.53
C LEU A 62 2.05 -9.33 0.20
N VAL A 63 1.57 -8.17 0.65
CA VAL A 63 0.25 -8.04 1.30
C VAL A 63 -0.88 -8.41 0.32
N ALA A 64 -0.82 -7.92 -0.92
CA ALA A 64 -1.83 -8.25 -1.93
C ALA A 64 -1.85 -9.75 -2.27
N MET A 65 -0.68 -10.39 -2.38
CA MET A 65 -0.57 -11.82 -2.64
C MET A 65 -1.17 -12.66 -1.50
N ILE A 66 -0.90 -12.30 -0.24
CA ILE A 66 -1.52 -12.94 0.93
C ILE A 66 -3.05 -12.78 0.89
N PHE A 67 -3.53 -11.57 0.59
CA PHE A 67 -4.97 -11.28 0.50
C PHE A 67 -5.66 -12.15 -0.55
N VAL A 68 -5.07 -12.29 -1.75
CA VAL A 68 -5.63 -13.14 -2.81
C VAL A 68 -5.69 -14.61 -2.38
N ILE A 69 -4.66 -15.14 -1.73
CA ILE A 69 -4.65 -16.53 -1.25
C ILE A 69 -5.74 -16.76 -0.20
N PHE A 70 -5.89 -15.82 0.75
CA PHE A 70 -6.93 -15.88 1.77
C PHE A 70 -8.34 -15.71 1.19
N ASP A 71 -8.52 -14.83 0.20
CA ASP A 71 -9.82 -14.65 -0.48
C ASP A 71 -10.24 -15.93 -1.22
N ILE A 72 -9.28 -16.62 -1.86
CA ILE A 72 -9.52 -17.93 -2.48
C ILE A 72 -9.94 -18.98 -1.44
N GLU A 73 -9.35 -18.98 -0.24
CA GLU A 73 -9.77 -19.86 0.86
C GLU A 73 -11.25 -19.66 1.21
N VAL A 74 -11.69 -18.39 1.32
CA VAL A 74 -13.09 -18.04 1.60
C VAL A 74 -14.01 -18.47 0.46
N VAL A 75 -13.58 -18.32 -0.80
CA VAL A 75 -14.32 -18.84 -1.97
C VAL A 75 -14.59 -20.34 -1.84
N PHE A 76 -13.64 -21.13 -1.36
CA PHE A 76 -13.82 -22.56 -1.10
C PHE A 76 -14.71 -22.85 0.12
N MET A 77 -14.74 -21.98 1.11
CA MET A 77 -15.64 -22.13 2.26
C MET A 77 -17.11 -21.89 1.90
N TYR A 78 -17.43 -21.09 0.88
CA TYR A 78 -18.83 -20.78 0.52
C TYR A 78 -19.66 -22.03 0.15
N PRO A 79 -19.24 -22.90 -0.80
CA PRO A 79 -19.98 -24.12 -1.09
C PRO A 79 -20.16 -24.99 0.14
N PHE A 80 -19.10 -25.18 0.93
CA PHE A 80 -19.17 -25.93 2.18
C PHE A 80 -20.22 -25.35 3.15
N ALA A 81 -20.22 -24.03 3.35
CA ALA A 81 -21.18 -23.36 4.24
C ALA A 81 -22.64 -23.58 3.78
N VAL A 82 -22.88 -23.64 2.48
CA VAL A 82 -24.21 -23.89 1.91
C VAL A 82 -24.64 -25.36 2.12
N VAL A 83 -23.74 -26.33 1.96
CA VAL A 83 -24.08 -27.77 2.05
C VAL A 83 -23.67 -28.44 3.37
N PHE A 84 -23.24 -27.68 4.38
CA PHE A 84 -22.71 -28.17 5.66
C PHE A 84 -23.57 -29.27 6.30
N ARG A 85 -24.90 -29.12 6.25
CA ARG A 85 -25.85 -30.08 6.82
C ARG A 85 -25.81 -31.46 6.15
N GLN A 86 -25.42 -31.53 4.87
CA GLN A 86 -25.32 -32.78 4.12
C GLN A 86 -23.98 -33.48 4.37
N LEU A 87 -22.89 -32.72 4.56
CA LEU A 87 -21.55 -33.26 4.80
C LEU A 87 -21.31 -33.64 6.27
N GLY A 88 -22.03 -33.03 7.21
CA GLY A 88 -21.95 -33.34 8.63
C GLY A 88 -20.52 -33.24 9.19
N GLY A 89 -20.15 -34.18 10.07
CA GLY A 89 -18.83 -34.18 10.71
C GLY A 89 -17.66 -34.41 9.74
N PHE A 90 -17.89 -35.09 8.62
CA PHE A 90 -16.85 -35.34 7.62
C PHE A 90 -16.41 -34.03 6.95
N GLY A 91 -17.35 -33.22 6.45
CA GLY A 91 -17.02 -31.94 5.84
C GLY A 91 -16.41 -30.96 6.84
N LEU A 92 -16.81 -31.02 8.12
CA LEU A 92 -16.20 -30.20 9.16
C LEU A 92 -14.70 -30.50 9.30
N ILE A 93 -14.32 -31.78 9.30
CA ILE A 93 -12.92 -32.19 9.39
C ILE A 93 -12.16 -31.74 8.13
N GLU A 94 -12.73 -31.92 6.94
CA GLU A 94 -12.10 -31.50 5.69
C GLU A 94 -11.83 -29.99 5.65
N VAL A 95 -12.82 -29.17 6.00
CA VAL A 95 -12.65 -27.71 6.01
C VAL A 95 -11.70 -27.26 7.11
N LEU A 96 -11.70 -27.93 8.26
CA LEU A 96 -10.75 -27.64 9.33
C LEU A 96 -9.31 -27.95 8.90
N VAL A 97 -9.07 -29.10 8.27
CA VAL A 97 -7.73 -29.46 7.75
C VAL A 97 -7.30 -28.51 6.63
N PHE A 98 -8.21 -28.17 5.71
CA PHE A 98 -7.96 -27.21 4.64
C PHE A 98 -7.57 -25.83 5.20
N SER A 99 -8.38 -25.29 6.12
CA SER A 99 -8.14 -23.98 6.71
C SER A 99 -6.88 -23.95 7.57
N LEU A 100 -6.61 -24.98 8.37
CA LEU A 100 -5.35 -25.07 9.14
C LEU A 100 -4.11 -25.11 8.24
N THR A 101 -4.20 -25.74 7.07
CA THR A 101 -3.09 -25.79 6.11
C THR A 101 -2.78 -24.42 5.54
N VAL A 102 -3.81 -23.69 5.07
CA VAL A 102 -3.65 -22.33 4.53
C VAL A 102 -3.24 -21.35 5.63
N PHE A 103 -3.87 -21.44 6.80
CA PHE A 103 -3.54 -20.64 7.96
C PHE A 103 -2.10 -20.89 8.45
N GLY A 104 -1.62 -22.14 8.40
CA GLY A 104 -0.23 -22.48 8.69
C GLY A 104 0.75 -21.80 7.73
N ALA A 105 0.44 -21.77 6.43
CA ALA A 105 1.23 -21.05 5.43
C ALA A 105 1.20 -19.53 5.66
N LEU A 106 0.04 -18.96 6.05
CA LEU A 106 -0.09 -17.56 6.43
C LEU A 106 0.80 -17.22 7.62
N LEU A 107 0.75 -18.03 8.69
CA LEU A 107 1.58 -17.86 9.88
C LEU A 107 3.08 -17.93 9.56
N PHE A 108 3.47 -18.86 8.67
CA PHE A 108 4.84 -18.94 8.19
C PHE A 108 5.28 -17.65 7.50
N LEU A 109 4.45 -17.12 6.60
CA LEU A 109 4.76 -15.88 5.88
C LEU A 109 4.84 -14.65 6.80
N VAL A 110 3.97 -14.59 7.81
CA VAL A 110 3.99 -13.54 8.84
C VAL A 110 5.29 -13.63 9.65
N ARG A 111 5.71 -14.85 10.02
CA ARG A 111 6.97 -15.09 10.74
C ARG A 111 8.21 -14.71 9.94
N GLU A 112 8.19 -14.92 8.62
CA GLU A 112 9.26 -14.50 7.70
C GLU A 112 9.31 -12.96 7.52
N GLY A 113 8.40 -12.22 8.15
CA GLY A 113 8.42 -10.76 8.13
C GLY A 113 7.81 -10.17 6.86
N ALA A 114 6.90 -10.88 6.17
CA ALA A 114 6.13 -10.33 5.05
C ALA A 114 5.33 -9.06 5.44
N LEU A 115 5.03 -8.92 6.73
CA LEU A 115 4.34 -7.77 7.35
C LEU A 115 5.29 -6.85 8.13
N SER A 116 6.61 -6.94 7.92
CA SER A 116 7.55 -6.05 8.61
C SER A 116 7.55 -4.66 7.94
N TRP A 117 7.00 -3.66 8.65
CA TRP A 117 6.91 -2.27 8.19
C TRP A 117 8.03 -1.38 8.75
N GLY A 118 8.96 -1.97 9.51
CA GLY A 118 10.01 -1.26 10.22
C GLY A 118 10.93 -0.44 9.30
N PRO A 119 11.55 0.63 9.82
CA PRO A 119 12.58 1.37 9.09
C PRO A 119 13.65 0.39 8.60
N ARG A 120 14.12 0.56 7.36
CA ARG A 120 15.33 -0.13 6.92
C ARG A 120 16.40 0.18 7.97
N GLN A 121 16.97 -0.84 8.60
CA GLN A 121 18.16 -0.64 9.42
C GLN A 121 19.20 -0.04 8.47
N HIS A 122 19.42 1.27 8.60
CA HIS A 122 20.62 1.87 8.08
C HIS A 122 21.73 1.16 8.84
N LEU A 123 22.33 0.17 8.21
CA LEU A 123 23.66 -0.28 8.56
C LEU A 123 24.53 0.95 8.32
N THR A 124 24.65 1.79 9.35
CA THR A 124 25.63 2.87 9.38
C THR A 124 26.98 2.16 9.39
N VAL A 125 27.45 1.78 8.20
CA VAL A 125 28.84 1.41 7.98
C VAL A 125 29.62 2.58 8.56
N GLY A 126 30.37 2.33 9.64
CA GLY A 126 30.96 3.38 10.46
C GLY A 126 31.71 4.40 9.63
N VAL A 127 31.03 5.49 9.25
CA VAL A 127 31.68 6.63 8.65
C VAL A 127 32.35 7.33 9.82
N PRO A 128 33.70 7.37 9.90
CA PRO A 128 34.36 8.09 10.96
C PRO A 128 33.90 9.55 10.90
N GLN A 129 33.39 10.06 12.03
CA GLN A 129 32.99 11.45 12.19
C GLN A 129 34.22 12.33 11.94
N ARG A 130 34.38 12.83 10.70
CA ARG A 130 35.33 13.90 10.41
C ARG A 130 34.79 15.17 11.05
N THR A 131 35.25 15.47 12.26
CA THR A 131 35.01 16.75 12.92
C THR A 131 35.84 17.84 12.25
N SER A 132 35.33 19.07 12.24
CA SER A 132 36.02 20.27 11.72
C SER A 132 37.39 20.50 12.36
N SER A 133 37.57 20.03 13.60
CA SER A 133 38.86 20.06 14.31
C SER A 133 39.97 19.27 13.59
N SER A 134 39.64 18.14 12.96
CA SER A 134 40.62 17.32 12.22
C SER A 134 41.04 17.94 10.88
N THR A 135 40.24 18.87 10.35
CA THR A 135 40.53 19.58 9.10
C THR A 135 41.35 20.84 9.37
N ILE A 136 41.05 21.57 10.45
CA ILE A 136 41.79 22.80 10.82
C ILE A 136 43.25 22.48 11.19
N ALA A 137 43.51 21.39 11.92
CA ALA A 137 44.86 21.02 12.34
C ALA A 137 45.83 20.72 11.17
N ARG A 138 45.33 20.31 10.00
CA ARG A 138 46.18 20.09 8.82
C ARG A 138 46.50 21.36 8.05
N ILE A 139 45.66 22.38 8.13
CA ILE A 139 45.83 23.63 7.38
C ILE A 139 46.77 24.58 8.14
N SER A 140 46.77 24.55 9.48
CA SER A 140 47.69 25.34 10.31
C SER A 140 49.11 24.76 10.42
N ALA A 141 49.38 23.60 9.83
CA ALA A 141 50.69 22.95 9.84
C ALA A 141 51.50 23.23 8.56
N GLU A 142 51.05 24.16 7.72
CA GLU A 142 51.85 24.67 6.61
C GLU A 142 52.77 25.77 7.13
N PRO A 143 54.11 25.66 6.97
CA PRO A 143 55.04 26.60 7.56
C PRO A 143 54.94 27.94 6.85
N GLU A 144 54.83 28.99 7.65
CA GLU A 144 55.12 30.39 7.38
C GLU A 144 56.53 30.54 6.76
N GLN A 145 56.70 30.21 5.48
CA GLN A 145 57.93 30.42 4.71
C GLN A 145 57.61 30.73 3.24
N ALA A 146 57.17 31.96 2.98
CA ALA A 146 57.34 32.64 1.68
C ALA A 146 57.06 34.15 1.81
N ALA A 147 57.94 34.88 2.52
CA ALA A 147 58.21 36.31 2.32
C ALA A 147 59.54 36.68 2.97
#